data_AF-A0A5B9DAS9-F1
#
_entry.id   AF-A0A5B9DAS9-F1
#
_cell.length_a   1.000
_cell.length_b   1.000
_cell.length_c   1.000
_cell.angle_alpha   90.00
_cell.angle_beta   90.00
_cell.angle_gamma   90.00
#
_symmetry.space_group_name_H-M   'P 1'
#
loop_
_entity.id
_entity.type
_entity.pdbx_description
1 polymer ?
#
loop_
_entity_poly.entity_id
_entity_poly.type
_entity_poly.pdbx_seq_one_letter_code
_entity_poly.pdbx_strand_id
1 'polypeptide(L)'
;MIEKDDDYDFDDDLDEEDEEDEEEEEEDEEDEEEEDDDYMDDEDEISESPMKISGSMKLPGGKINRDLRVSGSVTIDSDFECEHLRASGSVSALGNITAHNGVRSSGSFNCRGSLFADDGVVKLTSSSNIEGDVILECMIKASGSLRIGGSLHAEDLARFSSSVSIGSDAVIDGDIKVSGGFSCGGLLTAEKSAHFSGSAEIGKDCVINENLHSSGSFNCNGMLHVDENTHFSSSASIKNDVLISGFLHSSGSFKCGSSCEAEAGVKFTGSSKIKGNLSSENTIDIMGRAIIGNNVTASNLYIGVHSKGMKTHLESRASRIEGNVSVQNQVQLEDAYVNGDLRARTVDLLKNSGVVGTIYYADEFKAHKDAKYGDVVRIDSEDLEEKE
;
A
#
# COMPACT_ATOMS: atom_id res chain seq x y z
N MET A 1 47.11 -57.62 -3.83
CA MET A 1 48.57 -57.43 -3.62
C MET A 1 48.79 -55.93 -3.61
N ILE A 2 49.47 -55.46 -2.57
CA ILE A 2 49.86 -54.10 -2.21
C ILE A 2 49.14 -53.62 -0.94
N GLU A 3 50.03 -53.37 0.01
CA GLU A 3 49.97 -53.11 1.43
C GLU A 3 50.28 -51.61 1.66
N LYS A 4 49.91 -51.15 2.86
CA LYS A 4 50.48 -50.07 3.69
C LYS A 4 49.98 -48.64 3.48
N ASP A 5 49.17 -48.21 4.45
CA ASP A 5 49.55 -47.37 5.60
C ASP A 5 50.57 -46.26 5.33
N ASP A 6 50.17 -45.02 5.64
CA ASP A 6 50.88 -44.17 6.59
C ASP A 6 49.90 -43.10 7.11
N ASP A 7 49.63 -43.18 8.41
CA ASP A 7 49.00 -42.16 9.23
C ASP A 7 49.93 -40.94 9.33
N TYR A 8 49.35 -39.74 9.22
CA TYR A 8 49.95 -38.52 9.75
C TYR A 8 48.85 -37.66 10.38
N ASP A 9 48.94 -37.54 11.70
CA ASP A 9 48.24 -36.60 12.56
C ASP A 9 48.37 -35.16 12.05
N PHE A 10 47.28 -34.40 12.09
CA PHE A 10 47.33 -32.95 12.19
C PHE A 10 46.31 -32.50 13.22
N ASP A 11 46.85 -31.79 14.20
CA ASP A 11 46.24 -31.34 15.43
C ASP A 11 45.00 -30.46 15.23
N ASP A 12 44.09 -30.58 16.20
CA ASP A 12 43.02 -29.65 16.54
C ASP A 12 43.58 -28.23 16.70
N ASP A 13 43.20 -27.32 15.81
CA ASP A 13 43.09 -25.90 16.10
C ASP A 13 41.65 -25.49 15.72
N LEU A 14 40.83 -25.40 16.76
CA LEU A 14 39.50 -24.80 16.78
C LEU A 14 39.66 -23.28 16.66
N ASP A 15 39.51 -22.75 15.46
CA ASP A 15 39.19 -21.33 15.26
C ASP A 15 37.68 -21.23 15.03
N GLU A 16 36.95 -21.12 16.15
CA GLU A 16 35.58 -20.59 16.23
C GLU A 16 35.65 -19.08 16.01
N GLU A 17 35.43 -18.59 14.79
CA GLU A 17 35.04 -17.19 14.55
C GLU A 17 33.99 -17.11 13.43
N ASP A 18 32.95 -16.32 13.74
CA ASP A 18 31.92 -15.73 12.85
C ASP A 18 30.66 -16.57 12.54
N GLU A 19 29.96 -17.01 13.58
CA GLU A 19 28.48 -16.97 13.58
C GLU A 19 28.08 -15.52 13.92
N GLU A 20 27.74 -14.71 12.90
CA GLU A 20 27.06 -13.42 13.13
C GLU A 20 25.62 -13.73 13.54
N ASP A 21 25.37 -13.52 14.82
CA ASP A 21 24.09 -13.62 15.51
C ASP A 21 22.99 -12.83 14.76
N GLU A 22 21.96 -13.55 14.30
CA GLU A 22 20.66 -12.96 14.00
C GLU A 22 20.03 -12.51 15.33
N GLU A 23 20.30 -11.28 15.74
CA GLU A 23 19.56 -10.62 16.83
C GLU A 23 18.08 -10.54 16.41
N GLU A 24 17.27 -11.41 16.99
CA GLU A 24 15.82 -11.26 17.06
C GLU A 24 15.55 -9.95 17.82
N GLU A 25 15.14 -8.90 17.09
CA GLU A 25 14.54 -7.70 17.69
C GLU A 25 13.22 -8.11 18.38
N GLU A 26 13.31 -8.54 19.63
CA GLU A 26 12.19 -8.48 20.56
C GLU A 26 11.90 -6.99 20.79
N GLU A 27 10.88 -6.48 20.09
CA GLU A 27 10.26 -5.19 20.42
C GLU A 27 9.70 -5.31 21.84
N ASP A 28 10.47 -4.85 22.83
CA ASP A 28 10.02 -4.57 24.18
C ASP A 28 8.79 -3.64 24.09
N GLU A 29 7.60 -4.20 24.38
CA GLU A 29 6.43 -3.42 24.78
C GLU A 29 6.76 -2.75 26.12
N GLU A 30 7.51 -1.65 26.08
CA GLU A 30 7.58 -0.72 27.20
C GLU A 30 6.20 -0.10 27.35
N ASP A 31 5.51 -0.51 28.42
CA ASP A 31 4.37 0.18 29.00
C ASP A 31 4.72 1.68 29.12
N GLU A 32 4.27 2.50 28.17
CA GLU A 32 4.18 3.95 28.33
C GLU A 32 3.23 4.20 29.51
N GLU A 33 3.80 4.28 30.72
CA GLU A 33 3.15 4.92 31.84
C GLU A 33 2.75 6.32 31.38
N GLU A 34 1.44 6.60 31.34
CA GLU A 34 0.89 7.93 31.11
C GLU A 34 1.43 8.86 32.22
N GLU A 35 2.58 9.49 31.98
CA GLU A 35 2.98 10.69 32.72
C GLU A 35 2.04 11.82 32.29
N ASP A 36 1.07 12.10 33.16
CA ASP A 36 0.28 13.33 33.16
C ASP A 36 1.25 14.53 33.32
N ASP A 37 1.80 14.99 32.21
CA ASP A 37 2.56 16.24 32.09
C ASP A 37 1.62 17.45 32.25
N ASP A 38 1.26 17.75 33.49
CA ASP A 38 0.74 19.05 33.93
C ASP A 38 1.87 20.10 33.87
N TYR A 39 2.31 20.46 32.66
CA TYR A 39 3.06 21.71 32.45
C TYR A 39 2.08 22.88 32.57
N MET A 40 2.12 23.51 33.74
CA MET A 40 1.56 24.83 33.99
C MET A 40 2.37 25.88 33.20
N ASP A 41 1.92 26.19 31.98
CA ASP A 41 2.28 27.43 31.31
C ASP A 41 1.49 28.57 31.94
N ASP A 42 2.11 29.24 32.91
CA ASP A 42 1.71 30.57 33.39
C ASP A 42 2.14 31.63 32.35
N GLU A 43 1.48 31.64 31.20
CA GLU A 43 1.27 32.87 30.41
C GLU A 43 -0.22 33.16 30.39
N ASP A 44 -0.66 34.07 31.28
CA ASP A 44 -2.02 34.59 31.39
C ASP A 44 -2.44 35.35 30.10
N GLU A 45 -2.69 34.62 29.02
CA GLU A 45 -3.74 34.97 28.10
C GLU A 45 -5.05 34.64 28.83
N ILE A 46 -5.95 35.62 28.99
CA ILE A 46 -7.20 35.43 29.74
C ILE A 46 -8.07 34.43 28.97
N SER A 47 -7.83 33.12 29.16
CA SER A 47 -8.74 32.09 28.68
C SER A 47 -9.98 32.19 29.54
N GLU A 48 -11.08 32.65 28.93
CA GLU A 48 -12.36 32.64 29.60
C GLU A 48 -12.65 31.20 30.04
N SER A 49 -13.07 31.01 31.30
CA SER A 49 -13.35 29.68 31.85
C SER A 49 -14.22 28.85 30.89
N PRO A 50 -13.88 27.56 30.66
CA PRO A 50 -14.51 26.73 29.65
C PRO A 50 -16.02 26.64 29.89
N MET A 51 -16.82 26.63 28.82
CA MET A 51 -18.24 26.33 28.93
C MET A 51 -18.41 24.84 29.26
N LYS A 52 -18.84 24.53 30.49
CA LYS A 52 -19.03 23.15 30.96
C LYS A 52 -20.49 22.72 30.86
N ILE A 53 -20.75 21.58 30.23
CA ILE A 53 -22.08 20.96 30.11
C ILE A 53 -22.00 19.54 30.69
N SER A 54 -22.50 19.37 31.92
CA SER A 54 -22.55 18.08 32.62
C SER A 54 -23.89 17.35 32.55
N GLY A 55 -24.97 18.07 32.23
CA GLY A 55 -26.31 17.53 32.05
C GLY A 55 -26.70 17.41 30.57
N SER A 56 -27.99 17.56 30.27
CA SER A 56 -28.44 17.77 28.89
C SER A 56 -28.62 19.27 28.62
N MET A 57 -28.10 19.75 27.50
CA MET A 57 -28.24 21.15 27.10
C MET A 57 -28.52 21.25 25.59
N LYS A 58 -29.33 22.23 25.21
CA LYS A 58 -29.46 22.65 23.82
C LYS A 58 -28.78 24.00 23.63
N LEU A 59 -27.91 24.09 22.63
CA LEU A 59 -27.28 25.32 22.18
C LEU A 59 -27.94 25.72 20.85
N PRO A 60 -28.39 26.97 20.68
CA PRO A 60 -28.97 27.42 19.42
C PRO A 60 -27.96 27.50 18.27
N GLY A 61 -26.65 27.36 18.55
CA GLY A 61 -25.53 27.66 17.66
C GLY A 61 -24.81 28.95 18.06
N GLY A 62 -23.88 29.39 17.22
CA GLY A 62 -23.08 30.60 17.39
C GLY A 62 -21.62 30.33 17.76
N LYS A 63 -20.87 31.42 17.92
CA LYS A 63 -19.46 31.41 18.28
C LYS A 63 -19.27 31.61 19.78
N ILE A 64 -18.41 30.79 20.38
CA ILE A 64 -17.84 31.02 21.70
C ILE A 64 -16.32 31.14 21.57
N ASN A 65 -15.73 32.20 22.12
CA ASN A 65 -14.27 32.39 22.10
C ASN A 65 -13.61 31.67 23.28
N ARG A 66 -14.05 30.45 23.55
CA ARG A 66 -13.58 29.61 24.66
C ARG A 66 -13.86 28.14 24.39
N ASP A 67 -13.29 27.27 25.19
CA ASP A 67 -13.53 25.83 25.13
C ASP A 67 -14.99 25.44 25.41
N LEU A 68 -15.46 24.42 24.71
CA LEU A 68 -16.65 23.65 25.06
C LEU A 68 -16.25 22.31 25.68
N ARG A 69 -16.58 22.11 26.97
CA ARG A 69 -16.39 20.83 27.69
C ARG A 69 -17.73 20.15 27.95
N VAL A 70 -17.98 19.00 27.34
CA VAL A 70 -19.22 18.25 27.44
C VAL A 70 -18.98 16.90 28.12
N SER A 71 -19.48 16.73 29.34
CA SER A 71 -19.52 15.42 30.01
C SER A 71 -20.91 14.78 29.99
N GLY A 72 -21.96 15.54 29.69
CA GLY A 72 -23.33 15.06 29.56
C GLY A 72 -23.77 14.85 28.10
N SER A 73 -24.81 15.55 27.66
CA SER A 73 -25.25 15.53 26.26
C SER A 73 -25.56 16.95 25.79
N VAL A 74 -25.06 17.31 24.61
CA VAL A 74 -25.38 18.60 23.98
C VAL A 74 -26.01 18.37 22.62
N THR A 75 -27.07 19.12 22.34
CA THR A 75 -27.59 19.30 20.99
C THR A 75 -27.32 20.72 20.55
N ILE A 76 -26.69 20.91 19.39
CA ILE A 76 -26.42 22.22 18.82
C ILE A 76 -27.31 22.39 17.59
N ASP A 77 -28.28 23.30 17.65
CA ASP A 77 -29.36 23.40 16.65
C ASP A 77 -28.92 24.08 15.33
N SER A 78 -27.77 24.76 15.32
CA SER A 78 -27.21 25.46 14.14
C SER A 78 -25.68 25.35 14.12
N ASP A 79 -25.01 26.17 13.31
CA ASP A 79 -23.56 26.20 13.21
C ASP A 79 -22.94 26.64 14.53
N PHE A 80 -21.82 26.03 14.90
CA PHE A 80 -21.15 26.27 16.17
C PHE A 80 -19.65 26.41 16.00
N GLU A 81 -19.09 27.43 16.65
CA GLU A 81 -17.67 27.76 16.59
C GLU A 81 -17.12 27.87 18.02
N CYS A 82 -16.00 27.21 18.28
CA CYS A 82 -15.34 27.21 19.59
C CYS A 82 -13.83 27.12 19.45
N GLU A 83 -13.09 27.40 20.53
CA GLU A 83 -11.64 27.20 20.58
C GLU A 83 -11.34 25.69 20.60
N HIS A 84 -11.57 25.00 21.72
CA HIS A 84 -11.46 23.54 21.80
C HIS A 84 -12.82 22.87 22.03
N LEU A 85 -13.11 21.79 21.30
CA LEU A 85 -14.25 20.92 21.59
C LEU A 85 -13.79 19.66 22.32
N ARG A 86 -14.06 19.55 23.63
CA ARG A 86 -13.79 18.34 24.42
C ARG A 86 -15.09 17.69 24.88
N ALA A 87 -15.40 16.52 24.35
CA ALA A 87 -16.62 15.80 24.67
C ALA A 87 -16.33 14.37 25.16
N SER A 88 -16.52 14.13 26.46
CA SER A 88 -16.65 12.75 26.97
C SER A 88 -18.09 12.25 26.90
N GLY A 89 -19.04 13.18 26.84
CA GLY A 89 -20.45 12.93 26.61
C GLY A 89 -20.84 12.85 25.14
N SER A 90 -22.14 12.93 24.84
CA SER A 90 -22.63 12.91 23.46
C SER A 90 -22.80 14.32 22.90
N VAL A 91 -22.30 14.54 21.68
CA VAL A 91 -22.48 15.78 20.91
C VAL A 91 -23.32 15.46 19.68
N SER A 92 -24.42 16.21 19.51
CA SER A 92 -25.22 16.19 18.29
C SER A 92 -25.33 17.60 17.73
N ALA A 93 -24.61 17.92 16.66
CA ALA A 93 -24.74 19.18 15.94
C ALA A 93 -25.61 18.99 14.69
N LEU A 94 -26.62 19.85 14.55
CA LEU A 94 -27.48 19.91 13.36
C LEU A 94 -26.86 20.77 12.25
N GLY A 95 -25.98 21.71 12.61
CA GLY A 95 -25.18 22.51 11.68
C GLY A 95 -23.72 22.09 11.64
N ASN A 96 -22.87 22.98 11.14
CA ASN A 96 -21.42 22.80 11.06
C ASN A 96 -20.75 23.00 12.42
N ILE A 97 -19.62 22.34 12.64
CA ILE A 97 -18.74 22.58 13.79
C ILE A 97 -17.41 23.15 13.29
N THR A 98 -16.98 24.27 13.85
CA THR A 98 -15.67 24.88 13.66
C THR A 98 -14.96 24.87 15.01
N ALA A 99 -13.82 24.20 15.13
CA ALA A 99 -13.06 24.10 16.37
C ALA A 99 -11.62 24.53 16.13
N HIS A 100 -11.21 25.65 16.71
CA HIS A 100 -9.94 26.25 16.32
C HIS A 100 -8.72 25.46 16.76
N ASN A 101 -8.74 24.90 17.96
CA ASN A 101 -7.64 24.15 18.53
C ASN A 101 -8.01 22.67 18.70
N GLY A 102 -8.75 22.14 17.74
CA GLY A 102 -9.04 20.71 17.60
C GLY A 102 -10.23 20.20 18.39
N VAL A 103 -10.50 18.91 18.18
CA VAL A 103 -11.69 18.21 18.69
C VAL A 103 -11.27 16.92 19.35
N ARG A 104 -11.60 16.75 20.64
CA ARG A 104 -11.45 15.47 21.33
C ARG A 104 -12.82 14.95 21.74
N SER A 105 -13.30 13.92 21.05
CA SER A 105 -14.54 13.23 21.41
C SER A 105 -14.26 11.80 21.82
N SER A 106 -14.53 11.48 23.09
CA SER A 106 -14.57 10.11 23.60
C SER A 106 -15.99 9.57 23.78
N GLY A 107 -17.01 10.41 23.66
CA GLY A 107 -18.40 9.97 23.51
C GLY A 107 -18.88 9.96 22.06
N SER A 108 -20.18 9.72 21.87
CA SER A 108 -20.81 9.70 20.54
C SER A 108 -20.81 11.10 19.92
N PHE A 109 -20.20 11.23 18.75
CA PHE A 109 -20.11 12.48 18.01
C PHE A 109 -20.95 12.39 16.73
N ASN A 110 -21.98 13.21 16.62
CA ASN A 110 -22.82 13.29 15.43
C ASN A 110 -22.88 14.73 14.93
N CYS A 111 -22.38 14.99 13.74
CA CYS A 111 -22.46 16.28 13.06
C CYS A 111 -23.23 16.09 11.75
N ARG A 112 -24.37 16.76 11.58
CA ARG A 112 -25.08 16.75 10.29
C ARG A 112 -24.45 17.68 9.26
N GLY A 113 -23.78 18.73 9.72
CA GLY A 113 -22.98 19.59 8.87
C GLY A 113 -21.58 19.03 8.63
N SER A 114 -20.69 19.93 8.26
CA SER A 114 -19.26 19.69 8.13
C SER A 114 -18.53 19.92 9.45
N LEU A 115 -17.35 19.32 9.59
CA LEU A 115 -16.41 19.58 10.68
C LEU A 115 -15.19 20.31 10.10
N PHE A 116 -14.86 21.45 10.69
CA PHE A 116 -13.65 22.22 10.41
C PHE A 116 -12.79 22.33 11.67
N ALA A 117 -11.48 22.14 11.52
CA ALA A 117 -10.49 22.50 12.54
C ALA A 117 -9.20 22.98 11.85
N ASP A 118 -8.68 24.12 12.28
CA ASP A 118 -7.45 24.75 11.73
C ASP A 118 -6.20 24.43 12.56
N ASP A 119 -6.32 24.09 13.84
CA ASP A 119 -5.15 23.73 14.66
C ASP A 119 -5.42 22.54 15.60
N GLY A 120 -4.36 22.03 16.21
CA GLY A 120 -4.36 21.00 17.23
C GLY A 120 -4.52 19.59 16.66
N VAL A 121 -5.46 18.82 17.24
CA VAL A 121 -5.67 17.42 16.88
C VAL A 121 -7.16 17.10 16.91
N VAL A 122 -7.67 16.46 15.86
CA VAL A 122 -9.00 15.84 15.88
C VAL A 122 -8.88 14.38 16.31
N LYS A 123 -9.15 14.11 17.60
CA LYS A 123 -9.17 12.77 18.21
C LYS A 123 -10.59 12.28 18.45
N LEU A 124 -11.00 11.25 17.71
CA LEU A 124 -12.32 10.62 17.79
C LEU A 124 -12.18 9.17 18.25
N THR A 125 -12.32 8.91 19.56
CA THR A 125 -12.08 7.56 20.11
C THR A 125 -13.32 6.67 20.07
N SER A 126 -14.51 7.25 19.91
CA SER A 126 -15.79 6.55 19.84
C SER A 126 -16.42 6.68 18.45
N SER A 127 -17.56 5.99 18.24
CA SER A 127 -18.29 6.08 16.98
C SER A 127 -18.65 7.52 16.65
N SER A 128 -18.24 7.97 15.47
CA SER A 128 -18.41 9.33 15.00
C SER A 128 -19.05 9.34 13.62
N ASN A 129 -20.10 10.15 13.46
CA ASN A 129 -20.81 10.30 12.20
C ASN A 129 -20.86 11.78 11.82
N ILE A 130 -20.28 12.11 10.67
CA ILE A 130 -20.27 13.46 10.11
C ILE A 130 -20.93 13.33 8.73
N GLU A 131 -22.10 13.93 8.53
CA GLU A 131 -22.83 13.80 7.27
C GLU A 131 -22.24 14.70 6.16
N GLY A 132 -21.64 15.83 6.53
CA GLY A 132 -20.93 16.73 5.62
C GLY A 132 -19.46 16.37 5.39
N ASP A 133 -18.68 17.38 5.04
CA ASP A 133 -17.24 17.28 4.80
C ASP A 133 -16.45 17.39 6.12
N VAL A 134 -15.24 16.87 6.13
CA VAL A 134 -14.28 17.05 7.23
C VAL A 134 -13.05 17.72 6.64
N ILE A 135 -12.74 18.94 7.09
CA ILE A 135 -11.63 19.76 6.58
C ILE A 135 -10.75 20.12 7.76
N LEU A 136 -9.52 19.63 7.76
CA LEU A 136 -8.60 19.74 8.88
C LEU A 136 -7.26 20.29 8.39
N GLU A 137 -6.83 21.43 8.92
CA GLU A 137 -5.45 21.92 8.75
C GLU A 137 -4.52 21.28 9.81
N CYS A 138 -4.93 20.12 10.35
CA CYS A 138 -4.26 19.42 11.42
C CYS A 138 -4.47 17.90 11.33
N MET A 139 -3.83 17.15 12.24
CA MET A 139 -3.88 15.69 12.21
C MET A 139 -5.25 15.14 12.66
N ILE A 140 -5.65 14.00 12.08
CA ILE A 140 -6.82 13.22 12.52
C ILE A 140 -6.41 11.86 13.10
N LYS A 141 -6.93 11.55 14.29
CA LYS A 141 -6.77 10.27 14.98
C LYS A 141 -8.14 9.71 15.33
N ALA A 142 -8.64 8.74 14.57
CA ALA A 142 -9.89 8.06 14.88
C ALA A 142 -9.65 6.61 15.29
N SER A 143 -9.89 6.33 16.58
CA SER A 143 -9.82 4.97 17.14
C SER A 143 -11.19 4.28 17.16
N GLY A 144 -12.28 5.04 17.13
CA GLY A 144 -13.62 4.54 16.94
C GLY A 144 -14.01 4.45 15.46
N SER A 145 -15.18 3.89 15.16
CA SER A 145 -15.70 3.89 13.79
C SER A 145 -16.02 5.32 13.34
N LEU A 146 -15.53 5.71 12.16
CA LEU A 146 -15.75 7.03 11.60
C LEU A 146 -16.52 6.93 10.29
N ARG A 147 -17.62 7.65 10.19
CA ARG A 147 -18.37 7.82 8.94
C ARG A 147 -18.37 9.29 8.55
N ILE A 148 -17.90 9.58 7.35
CA ILE A 148 -17.93 10.90 6.71
C ILE A 148 -18.80 10.76 5.47
N GLY A 149 -19.90 11.50 5.40
CA GLY A 149 -20.82 11.48 4.26
C GLY A 149 -20.25 12.23 3.05
N GLY A 150 -19.50 13.30 3.30
CA GLY A 150 -18.80 14.09 2.30
C GLY A 150 -17.37 13.62 2.03
N SER A 151 -16.48 14.58 1.85
CA SER A 151 -15.04 14.40 1.61
C SER A 151 -14.24 14.58 2.90
N LEU A 152 -13.06 13.97 2.95
CA LEU A 152 -12.07 14.21 4.01
C LEU A 152 -10.89 14.96 3.42
N HIS A 153 -10.53 16.10 4.01
CA HIS A 153 -9.28 16.78 3.77
C HIS A 153 -8.52 16.93 5.09
N ALA A 154 -7.26 16.50 5.13
CA ALA A 154 -6.38 16.66 6.29
C ALA A 154 -4.97 17.03 5.83
N GLU A 155 -4.40 18.12 6.36
CA GLU A 155 -3.05 18.57 5.96
C GLU A 155 -1.92 17.70 6.55
N ASP A 156 -2.21 16.93 7.60
CA ASP A 156 -1.23 16.18 8.36
C ASP A 156 -1.54 14.67 8.39
N LEU A 157 -0.95 13.93 9.34
CA LEU A 157 -1.18 12.50 9.55
C LEU A 157 -2.68 12.17 9.75
N ALA A 158 -3.17 11.21 8.97
CA ALA A 158 -4.46 10.59 9.17
C ALA A 158 -4.29 9.15 9.70
N ARG A 159 -4.63 8.93 10.98
CA ARG A 159 -4.55 7.62 11.64
C ARG A 159 -5.93 7.07 11.99
N PHE A 160 -6.25 5.91 11.43
CA PHE A 160 -7.52 5.20 11.61
C PHE A 160 -7.27 3.80 12.19
N SER A 161 -7.53 3.62 13.49
CA SER A 161 -7.35 2.29 14.12
C SER A 161 -8.56 1.37 13.90
N SER A 162 -9.73 1.92 13.56
CA SER A 162 -10.97 1.18 13.32
C SER A 162 -11.52 1.45 11.92
N SER A 163 -12.76 1.04 11.65
CA SER A 163 -13.38 1.20 10.34
C SER A 163 -13.68 2.67 10.03
N VAL A 164 -13.21 3.16 8.88
CA VAL A 164 -13.52 4.48 8.33
C VAL A 164 -14.23 4.35 6.98
N SER A 165 -15.29 5.13 6.80
CA SER A 165 -16.05 5.20 5.55
C SER A 165 -16.23 6.66 5.16
N ILE A 166 -15.71 7.04 4.00
CA ILE A 166 -15.76 8.37 3.40
C ILE A 166 -16.61 8.26 2.13
N GLY A 167 -17.69 9.05 2.06
CA GLY A 167 -18.66 8.96 0.98
C GLY A 167 -18.14 9.47 -0.36
N SER A 168 -17.26 10.48 -0.32
CA SER A 168 -16.67 11.12 -1.50
C SER A 168 -15.15 10.92 -1.54
N ASP A 169 -14.38 11.97 -1.82
CA ASP A 169 -12.93 11.90 -1.99
C ASP A 169 -12.20 12.04 -0.62
N ALA A 170 -10.99 11.51 -0.52
CA ALA A 170 -10.12 11.62 0.65
C ALA A 170 -8.76 12.17 0.20
N VAL A 171 -8.41 13.37 0.65
CA VAL A 171 -7.17 14.08 0.29
C VAL A 171 -6.40 14.35 1.57
N ILE A 172 -5.25 13.70 1.73
CA ILE A 172 -4.44 13.80 2.95
C ILE A 172 -3.03 14.21 2.56
N ASP A 173 -2.59 15.39 3.01
CA ASP A 173 -1.27 15.91 2.64
C ASP A 173 -0.14 15.27 3.50
N GLY A 174 -0.51 14.59 4.58
CA GLY A 174 0.38 13.77 5.39
C GLY A 174 0.32 12.28 5.06
N ASP A 175 0.80 11.47 6.01
CA ASP A 175 0.73 10.02 5.92
C ASP A 175 -0.69 9.50 6.19
N ILE A 176 -1.02 8.35 5.60
CA ILE A 176 -2.22 7.59 5.93
C ILE A 176 -1.82 6.31 6.65
N LYS A 177 -2.35 6.08 7.86
CA LYS A 177 -2.15 4.84 8.62
C LYS A 177 -3.49 4.24 9.01
N VAL A 178 -3.86 3.12 8.40
CA VAL A 178 -5.13 2.44 8.64
C VAL A 178 -4.91 1.02 9.14
N SER A 179 -5.38 0.72 10.35
CA SER A 179 -5.41 -0.63 10.90
C SER A 179 -6.76 -1.34 10.73
N GLY A 180 -7.85 -0.57 10.72
CA GLY A 180 -9.19 -1.09 10.43
C GLY A 180 -9.52 -1.12 8.94
N GLY A 181 -10.80 -1.27 8.61
CA GLY A 181 -11.26 -1.16 7.22
C GLY A 181 -11.30 0.29 6.76
N PHE A 182 -10.74 0.59 5.60
CA PHE A 182 -10.83 1.90 4.94
C PHE A 182 -11.72 1.80 3.70
N SER A 183 -12.71 2.67 3.59
CA SER A 183 -13.53 2.80 2.39
C SER A 183 -13.66 4.26 2.00
N CYS A 184 -13.29 4.59 0.77
CA CYS A 184 -13.47 5.90 0.16
C CYS A 184 -14.26 5.71 -1.14
N GLY A 185 -15.43 6.35 -1.26
CA GLY A 185 -16.27 6.26 -2.45
C GLY A 185 -15.68 6.94 -3.69
N GLY A 186 -14.72 7.83 -3.48
CA GLY A 186 -14.12 8.69 -4.48
C GLY A 186 -12.64 8.41 -4.76
N LEU A 187 -11.93 9.48 -5.08
CA LEU A 187 -10.47 9.55 -5.23
C LEU A 187 -9.81 9.49 -3.85
N LEU A 188 -8.73 8.72 -3.74
CA LEU A 188 -7.81 8.78 -2.61
C LEU A 188 -6.51 9.45 -3.06
N THR A 189 -6.10 10.52 -2.37
CA THR A 189 -4.81 11.19 -2.56
C THR A 189 -4.07 11.23 -1.23
N ALA A 190 -2.82 10.76 -1.22
CA ALA A 190 -1.88 10.95 -0.12
C ALA A 190 -0.61 11.61 -0.66
N GLU A 191 -0.24 12.78 -0.13
CA GLU A 191 1.01 13.45 -0.54
C GLU A 191 2.26 12.79 0.10
N LYS A 192 2.06 11.93 1.10
CA LYS A 192 3.11 11.08 1.68
C LYS A 192 2.76 9.59 1.56
N SER A 193 3.29 8.78 2.47
CA SER A 193 3.13 7.33 2.45
C SER A 193 1.75 6.89 2.96
N ALA A 194 1.25 5.79 2.41
CA ALA A 194 0.00 5.17 2.86
C ALA A 194 0.20 3.71 3.28
N HIS A 195 -0.23 3.39 4.49
CA HIS A 195 -0.15 2.07 5.09
C HIS A 195 -1.54 1.55 5.46
N PHE A 196 -1.96 0.45 4.81
CA PHE A 196 -3.23 -0.24 5.06
C PHE A 196 -2.99 -1.67 5.58
N SER A 197 -3.08 -1.88 6.89
CA SER A 197 -3.04 -3.24 7.45
C SER A 197 -4.41 -3.91 7.48
N GLY A 198 -5.49 -3.13 7.54
CA GLY A 198 -6.84 -3.63 7.26
C GLY A 198 -7.21 -3.56 5.77
N SER A 199 -8.44 -3.95 5.43
CA SER A 199 -8.94 -3.90 4.05
C SER A 199 -9.15 -2.47 3.56
N ALA A 200 -8.68 -2.13 2.37
CA ALA A 200 -8.89 -0.83 1.73
C ALA A 200 -9.75 -0.98 0.45
N GLU A 201 -10.79 -0.17 0.32
CA GLU A 201 -11.64 -0.06 -0.86
C GLU A 201 -11.72 1.39 -1.34
N ILE A 202 -11.19 1.65 -2.53
CA ILE A 202 -11.15 2.96 -3.18
C ILE A 202 -12.07 2.93 -4.40
N GLY A 203 -13.05 3.84 -4.43
CA GLY A 203 -14.14 3.87 -5.40
C GLY A 203 -13.75 4.41 -6.78
N LYS A 204 -12.71 5.24 -6.85
CA LYS A 204 -12.10 5.75 -8.09
C LYS A 204 -10.59 5.49 -8.08
N ASP A 205 -9.80 6.46 -8.53
CA ASP A 205 -8.35 6.38 -8.59
C ASP A 205 -7.72 6.52 -7.21
N CYS A 206 -6.49 6.05 -7.07
CA CYS A 206 -5.65 6.18 -5.88
C CYS A 206 -4.29 6.73 -6.29
N VAL A 207 -3.87 7.84 -5.69
CA VAL A 207 -2.61 8.54 -5.96
C VAL A 207 -1.85 8.69 -4.65
N ILE A 208 -0.63 8.15 -4.58
CA ILE A 208 0.23 8.17 -3.40
C ILE A 208 1.62 8.68 -3.82
N ASN A 209 2.08 9.80 -3.29
CA ASN A 209 3.32 10.43 -3.77
C ASN A 209 4.59 9.88 -3.10
N GLU A 210 4.46 8.97 -2.14
CA GLU A 210 5.58 8.20 -1.57
C GLU A 210 5.28 6.70 -1.67
N ASN A 211 5.37 5.96 -0.55
CA ASN A 211 5.24 4.50 -0.53
C ASN A 211 3.80 4.06 -0.24
N LEU A 212 3.37 2.98 -0.90
CA LEU A 212 2.15 2.27 -0.58
C LEU A 212 2.46 0.89 0.01
N HIS A 213 2.15 0.70 1.29
CA HIS A 213 2.19 -0.63 1.93
C HIS A 213 0.78 -1.11 2.23
N SER A 214 0.41 -2.30 1.76
CA SER A 214 -0.84 -2.92 2.15
C SER A 214 -0.67 -4.40 2.46
N SER A 215 -0.90 -4.73 3.74
CA SER A 215 -0.96 -6.11 4.22
C SER A 215 -2.38 -6.66 4.28
N GLY A 216 -3.39 -5.78 4.30
CA GLY A 216 -4.79 -6.13 4.08
C GLY A 216 -5.15 -6.30 2.60
N SER A 217 -6.43 -6.58 2.31
CA SER A 217 -6.90 -6.62 0.93
C SER A 217 -7.02 -5.20 0.37
N PHE A 218 -6.38 -4.91 -0.76
CA PHE A 218 -6.43 -3.61 -1.42
C PHE A 218 -7.27 -3.68 -2.71
N ASN A 219 -8.35 -2.91 -2.78
CA ASN A 219 -9.20 -2.83 -3.97
C ASN A 219 -9.29 -1.37 -4.44
N CYS A 220 -8.88 -1.12 -5.68
CA CYS A 220 -9.02 0.18 -6.33
C CYS A 220 -9.84 0.00 -7.61
N ASN A 221 -10.95 0.74 -7.69
CA ASN A 221 -11.86 0.67 -8.82
C ASN A 221 -11.40 1.51 -10.03
N GLY A 222 -10.44 2.41 -9.81
CA GLY A 222 -9.80 3.23 -10.83
C GLY A 222 -8.38 2.77 -11.16
N MET A 223 -7.54 3.75 -11.45
CA MET A 223 -6.09 3.64 -11.61
C MET A 223 -5.39 3.70 -10.25
N LEU A 224 -4.27 3.02 -10.12
CA LEU A 224 -3.32 3.21 -9.02
C LEU A 224 -2.06 3.90 -9.54
N HIS A 225 -1.72 5.06 -8.98
CA HIS A 225 -0.47 5.78 -9.21
C HIS A 225 0.31 5.86 -7.90
N VAL A 226 1.57 5.42 -7.89
CA VAL A 226 2.47 5.55 -6.74
C VAL A 226 3.86 6.02 -7.18
N ASP A 227 4.36 7.12 -6.62
CA ASP A 227 5.65 7.68 -7.06
C ASP A 227 6.86 6.92 -6.51
N GLU A 228 6.77 6.30 -5.34
CA GLU A 228 7.83 5.42 -4.83
C GLU A 228 7.44 3.94 -4.91
N ASN A 229 7.66 3.17 -3.84
CA ASN A 229 7.50 1.72 -3.87
C ASN A 229 6.10 1.31 -3.45
N THR A 230 5.63 0.21 -4.02
CA THR A 230 4.38 -0.43 -3.64
C THR A 230 4.61 -1.86 -3.20
N HIS A 231 4.13 -2.21 -2.01
CA HIS A 231 4.17 -3.57 -1.51
C HIS A 231 2.77 -4.08 -1.09
N PHE A 232 2.34 -5.17 -1.72
CA PHE A 232 1.09 -5.86 -1.45
C PHE A 232 1.36 -7.25 -0.87
N SER A 233 1.17 -7.41 0.44
CA SER A 233 1.38 -8.71 1.11
C SER A 233 0.20 -9.68 0.93
N SER A 234 -0.99 -9.14 0.65
CA SER A 234 -2.23 -9.91 0.49
C SER A 234 -2.82 -9.72 -0.92
N SER A 235 -4.14 -9.83 -1.08
CA SER A 235 -4.78 -9.63 -2.38
C SER A 235 -4.87 -8.16 -2.74
N ALA A 236 -4.38 -7.80 -3.92
CA ALA A 236 -4.55 -6.49 -4.53
C ALA A 236 -5.31 -6.61 -5.85
N SER A 237 -6.36 -5.81 -6.02
CA SER A 237 -7.17 -5.77 -7.24
C SER A 237 -7.38 -4.33 -7.70
N ILE A 238 -6.72 -3.96 -8.78
CA ILE A 238 -6.83 -2.66 -9.45
C ILE A 238 -7.59 -2.88 -10.77
N LYS A 239 -8.67 -2.13 -10.99
CA LYS A 239 -9.54 -2.35 -12.16
C LYS A 239 -8.99 -1.76 -13.45
N ASN A 240 -8.22 -0.69 -13.40
CA ASN A 240 -7.61 -0.05 -14.57
C ASN A 240 -6.10 -0.27 -14.54
N ASP A 241 -5.32 0.78 -14.84
CA ASP A 241 -3.87 0.74 -14.91
C ASP A 241 -3.22 0.85 -13.53
N VAL A 242 -2.00 0.32 -13.43
CA VAL A 242 -1.10 0.48 -12.29
C VAL A 242 0.17 1.13 -12.80
N LEU A 243 0.49 2.31 -12.27
CA LEU A 243 1.67 3.10 -12.62
C LEU A 243 2.48 3.33 -11.35
N ILE A 244 3.71 2.82 -11.31
CA ILE A 244 4.57 2.90 -10.14
C ILE A 244 5.96 3.35 -10.59
N SER A 245 6.48 4.48 -10.11
CA SER A 245 7.83 4.90 -10.50
C SER A 245 8.90 4.10 -9.75
N GLY A 246 8.61 3.64 -8.53
CA GLY A 246 9.47 2.73 -7.78
C GLY A 246 9.27 1.24 -8.11
N PHE A 247 9.54 0.40 -7.11
CA PHE A 247 9.36 -1.05 -7.22
C PHE A 247 7.92 -1.47 -6.89
N LEU A 248 7.37 -2.39 -7.69
CA LEU A 248 6.16 -3.13 -7.35
C LEU A 248 6.52 -4.50 -6.82
N HIS A 249 6.24 -4.78 -5.55
CA HIS A 249 6.33 -6.11 -4.97
C HIS A 249 4.95 -6.61 -4.53
N SER A 250 4.50 -7.75 -5.05
CA SER A 250 3.31 -8.43 -4.53
C SER A 250 3.61 -9.88 -4.19
N SER A 251 3.34 -10.24 -2.93
CA SER A 251 3.46 -11.61 -2.44
C SER A 251 2.14 -12.36 -2.34
N GLY A 252 1.02 -11.64 -2.34
CA GLY A 252 -0.32 -12.23 -2.44
C GLY A 252 -0.86 -12.34 -3.87
N SER A 253 -2.18 -12.24 -4.03
CA SER A 253 -2.81 -12.28 -5.36
C SER A 253 -2.88 -10.87 -5.93
N PHE A 254 -2.16 -10.61 -7.02
CA PHE A 254 -2.21 -9.33 -7.73
C PHE A 254 -3.11 -9.43 -8.97
N LYS A 255 -4.03 -8.47 -9.14
CA LYS A 255 -4.88 -8.34 -10.33
C LYS A 255 -4.83 -6.91 -10.83
N CYS A 256 -4.44 -6.75 -12.09
CA CYS A 256 -4.54 -5.50 -12.84
C CYS A 256 -5.48 -5.70 -14.02
N GLY A 257 -6.50 -4.85 -14.13
CA GLY A 257 -7.52 -4.93 -15.16
C GLY A 257 -7.12 -4.32 -16.50
N SER A 258 -6.06 -3.51 -16.53
CA SER A 258 -5.42 -2.98 -17.74
C SER A 258 -3.92 -3.27 -17.72
N SER A 259 -3.07 -2.26 -17.97
CA SER A 259 -1.62 -2.40 -17.99
C SER A 259 -1.01 -2.15 -16.61
N CYS A 260 0.14 -2.76 -16.36
CA CYS A 260 0.89 -2.61 -15.12
C CYS A 260 2.32 -2.20 -15.47
N GLU A 261 2.74 -1.06 -14.95
CA GLU A 261 4.05 -0.48 -15.15
C GLU A 261 4.70 -0.22 -13.79
N ALA A 262 5.93 -0.69 -13.62
CA ALA A 262 6.77 -0.29 -12.50
C ALA A 262 8.20 0.00 -12.99
N GLU A 263 8.65 1.25 -12.96
CA GLU A 263 9.92 1.65 -13.61
C GLU A 263 11.12 0.94 -12.96
N ALA A 264 11.23 0.99 -11.63
CA ALA A 264 12.39 0.45 -10.92
C ALA A 264 12.43 -1.09 -10.86
N GLY A 265 11.29 -1.78 -11.03
CA GLY A 265 11.22 -3.24 -11.08
C GLY A 265 9.88 -3.82 -10.63
N VAL A 266 9.61 -5.05 -11.05
CA VAL A 266 8.42 -5.81 -10.64
C VAL A 266 8.84 -7.14 -10.02
N LYS A 267 8.30 -7.44 -8.84
CA LYS A 267 8.48 -8.73 -8.18
C LYS A 267 7.13 -9.33 -7.81
N PHE A 268 6.82 -10.49 -8.38
CA PHE A 268 5.61 -11.25 -8.05
C PHE A 268 5.97 -12.60 -7.47
N THR A 269 5.81 -12.75 -6.15
CA THR A 269 6.05 -14.03 -5.48
C THR A 269 4.77 -14.86 -5.35
N GLY A 270 3.61 -14.20 -5.30
CA GLY A 270 2.29 -14.81 -5.36
C GLY A 270 1.73 -14.94 -6.77
N SER A 271 0.41 -15.12 -6.88
CA SER A 271 -0.24 -15.26 -8.20
C SER A 271 -0.61 -13.90 -8.80
N SER A 272 -0.25 -13.67 -10.05
CA SER A 272 -0.51 -12.40 -10.74
C SER A 272 -1.38 -12.59 -11.98
N LYS A 273 -2.35 -11.71 -12.18
CA LYS A 273 -3.16 -11.64 -13.41
C LYS A 273 -3.24 -10.21 -13.89
N ILE A 274 -2.61 -9.94 -15.03
CA ILE A 274 -2.60 -8.63 -15.68
C ILE A 274 -3.28 -8.81 -17.02
N LYS A 275 -4.36 -8.07 -17.29
CA LYS A 275 -5.09 -8.23 -18.55
C LYS A 275 -4.40 -7.54 -19.73
N GLY A 276 -3.67 -6.45 -19.47
CA GLY A 276 -2.94 -5.67 -20.46
C GLY A 276 -1.46 -6.03 -20.48
N ASN A 277 -0.64 -5.00 -20.69
CA ASN A 277 0.82 -5.13 -20.73
C ASN A 277 1.41 -5.18 -19.32
N LEU A 278 2.59 -5.77 -19.21
CA LEU A 278 3.43 -5.66 -18.02
C LEU A 278 4.78 -5.06 -18.44
N SER A 279 5.12 -3.88 -17.94
CA SER A 279 6.35 -3.17 -18.29
C SER A 279 7.18 -2.80 -17.06
N SER A 280 8.49 -2.76 -17.24
CA SER A 280 9.44 -2.19 -16.30
C SER A 280 10.66 -1.70 -17.07
N GLU A 281 11.33 -0.64 -16.60
CA GLU A 281 12.62 -0.25 -17.16
C GLU A 281 13.74 -1.16 -16.65
N ASN A 282 13.51 -1.88 -15.55
CA ASN A 282 14.47 -2.76 -14.92
C ASN A 282 14.00 -4.22 -14.98
N THR A 283 14.05 -4.93 -13.85
CA THR A 283 13.89 -6.38 -13.78
C THR A 283 12.45 -6.72 -13.42
N ILE A 284 11.87 -7.65 -14.17
CA ILE A 284 10.63 -8.34 -13.84
C ILE A 284 10.99 -9.74 -13.35
N ASP A 285 10.74 -10.02 -12.07
CA ASP A 285 10.93 -11.34 -11.44
C ASP A 285 9.58 -11.91 -10.99
N ILE A 286 9.13 -12.94 -11.68
CA ILE A 286 7.87 -13.64 -11.43
C ILE A 286 8.21 -15.03 -10.87
N MET A 287 8.18 -15.16 -9.55
CA MET A 287 8.43 -16.43 -8.86
C MET A 287 7.15 -17.26 -8.74
N GLY A 288 5.99 -16.60 -8.63
CA GLY A 288 4.68 -17.24 -8.60
C GLY A 288 4.06 -17.43 -9.99
N ARG A 289 2.80 -17.85 -10.03
CA ARG A 289 2.09 -18.04 -11.31
C ARG A 289 1.60 -16.69 -11.86
N ALA A 290 1.98 -16.34 -13.08
CA ALA A 290 1.47 -15.15 -13.77
C ALA A 290 0.62 -15.49 -14.99
N ILE A 291 -0.40 -14.67 -15.25
CA ILE A 291 -1.13 -14.62 -16.52
C ILE A 291 -1.09 -13.16 -16.99
N ILE A 292 -0.39 -12.90 -18.09
CA ILE A 292 -0.25 -11.59 -18.70
C ILE A 292 -0.95 -11.64 -20.06
N GLY A 293 -1.94 -10.76 -20.24
CA GLY A 293 -2.85 -10.82 -21.38
C GLY A 293 -2.32 -10.19 -22.67
N ASN A 294 -1.27 -9.37 -22.60
CA ASN A 294 -0.58 -8.82 -23.76
C ASN A 294 0.95 -8.92 -23.59
N ASN A 295 1.66 -7.84 -23.87
CA ASN A 295 3.10 -7.83 -24.04
C ASN A 295 3.82 -7.68 -22.70
N VAL A 296 5.07 -8.13 -22.68
CA VAL A 296 6.00 -7.89 -21.57
C VAL A 296 7.22 -7.14 -22.08
N THR A 297 7.56 -6.05 -21.41
CA THR A 297 8.78 -5.26 -21.68
C THR A 297 9.61 -5.07 -20.42
N ALA A 298 10.92 -5.31 -20.51
CA ALA A 298 11.84 -5.20 -19.35
C ALA A 298 13.31 -5.04 -19.76
N SER A 299 14.17 -4.65 -18.82
CA SER A 299 15.62 -4.89 -18.96
C SER A 299 15.95 -6.37 -18.79
N ASN A 300 15.35 -7.03 -17.78
CA ASN A 300 15.52 -8.46 -17.53
C ASN A 300 14.16 -9.09 -17.20
N LEU A 301 13.93 -10.32 -17.64
CA LEU A 301 12.73 -11.08 -17.33
C LEU A 301 13.08 -12.47 -16.80
N TYR A 302 12.66 -12.75 -15.57
CA TYR A 302 12.79 -14.04 -14.92
C TYR A 302 11.40 -14.55 -14.57
N ILE A 303 11.03 -15.74 -15.08
CA ILE A 303 9.76 -16.39 -14.72
C ILE A 303 10.02 -17.81 -14.24
N GLY A 304 9.56 -18.11 -13.02
CA GLY A 304 9.65 -19.42 -12.38
C GLY A 304 11.04 -19.83 -11.90
N VAL A 305 12.07 -19.04 -12.19
CA VAL A 305 13.46 -19.42 -11.95
C VAL A 305 13.86 -19.34 -10.47
N HIS A 306 13.49 -18.24 -9.81
CA HIS A 306 13.85 -17.99 -8.41
C HIS A 306 12.85 -18.58 -7.40
N SER A 307 11.83 -19.32 -7.85
CA SER A 307 10.80 -19.84 -6.93
C SER A 307 11.38 -20.86 -5.93
N LYS A 308 11.18 -20.64 -4.63
CA LYS A 308 11.74 -21.46 -3.53
C LYS A 308 10.89 -22.69 -3.13
N GLY A 309 9.99 -23.19 -3.99
CA GLY A 309 9.02 -24.25 -3.66
C GLY A 309 9.08 -25.50 -4.56
N MET A 310 8.36 -26.56 -4.18
CA MET A 310 8.25 -27.78 -5.00
C MET A 310 7.59 -27.47 -6.36
N LYS A 311 8.36 -27.58 -7.43
CA LYS A 311 7.89 -27.38 -8.81
C LYS A 311 7.19 -28.64 -9.30
N THR A 312 5.91 -28.50 -9.66
CA THR A 312 5.12 -29.61 -10.24
C THR A 312 5.29 -29.75 -11.74
N HIS A 313 5.82 -28.72 -12.42
CA HIS A 313 6.01 -28.65 -13.87
C HIS A 313 4.78 -29.06 -14.70
N LEU A 314 3.59 -28.74 -14.18
CA LEU A 314 2.31 -28.96 -14.87
C LEU A 314 2.02 -27.77 -15.77
N GLU A 315 1.81 -27.99 -17.07
CA GLU A 315 1.44 -26.94 -18.04
C GLU A 315 0.19 -26.14 -17.62
N SER A 316 -0.76 -26.76 -16.89
CA SER A 316 -1.95 -26.07 -16.38
C SER A 316 -1.64 -25.04 -15.28
N ARG A 317 -0.48 -25.17 -14.62
CA ARG A 317 -0.01 -24.31 -13.53
C ARG A 317 1.10 -23.34 -13.96
N ALA A 318 1.61 -23.50 -15.19
CA ALA A 318 2.60 -22.62 -15.77
C ALA A 318 2.09 -21.17 -15.94
N SER A 319 3.03 -20.24 -15.87
CA SER A 319 2.83 -18.84 -16.23
C SER A 319 2.55 -18.72 -17.74
N ARG A 320 1.75 -17.73 -18.12
CA ARG A 320 1.37 -17.48 -19.52
C ARG A 320 1.50 -16.01 -19.86
N ILE A 321 2.13 -15.74 -20.98
CA ILE A 321 2.15 -14.43 -21.64
C ILE A 321 1.47 -14.62 -22.98
N GLU A 322 0.35 -13.94 -23.21
CA GLU A 322 -0.42 -14.08 -24.45
C GLU A 322 0.07 -13.18 -25.60
N GLY A 323 0.93 -12.20 -25.30
CA GLY A 323 1.55 -11.32 -26.29
C GLY A 323 3.04 -11.58 -26.50
N ASN A 324 3.71 -10.54 -27.02
CA ASN A 324 5.14 -10.58 -27.31
C ASN A 324 5.97 -10.22 -26.08
N VAL A 325 7.20 -10.73 -26.03
CA VAL A 325 8.19 -10.41 -25.01
C VAL A 325 9.33 -9.66 -25.68
N SER A 326 9.61 -8.44 -25.22
CA SER A 326 10.74 -7.63 -25.68
C SER A 326 11.58 -7.22 -24.48
N VAL A 327 12.77 -7.81 -24.34
CA VAL A 327 13.59 -7.66 -23.14
C VAL A 327 15.02 -7.28 -23.55
N GLN A 328 15.59 -6.26 -22.94
CA GLN A 328 16.87 -5.70 -23.41
C GLN A 328 18.04 -6.68 -23.23
N ASN A 329 18.12 -7.35 -22.07
CA ASN A 329 19.29 -8.15 -21.72
C ASN A 329 18.96 -9.65 -21.69
N GLN A 330 18.34 -10.12 -20.62
CA GLN A 330 18.17 -11.55 -20.39
C GLN A 330 16.73 -11.96 -20.15
N VAL A 331 16.33 -13.05 -20.80
CA VAL A 331 15.09 -13.77 -20.54
C VAL A 331 15.41 -15.17 -20.05
N GLN A 332 14.90 -15.53 -18.87
CA GLN A 332 14.91 -16.90 -18.38
C GLN A 332 13.49 -17.36 -18.07
N LEU A 333 13.07 -18.46 -18.70
CA LEU A 333 11.72 -19.00 -18.57
C LEU A 333 11.76 -20.42 -18.01
N GLU A 334 11.12 -20.63 -16.87
CA GLU A 334 10.83 -21.95 -16.30
C GLU A 334 9.35 -22.01 -15.92
N ASP A 335 8.68 -23.13 -16.23
CA ASP A 335 7.24 -23.24 -16.03
C ASP A 335 6.46 -22.06 -16.65
N ALA A 336 6.85 -21.62 -17.84
CA ALA A 336 6.33 -20.41 -18.48
C ALA A 336 6.21 -20.55 -19.99
N TYR A 337 5.09 -20.08 -20.54
CA TYR A 337 4.79 -20.13 -21.96
C TYR A 337 4.50 -18.74 -22.52
N VAL A 338 5.13 -18.40 -23.63
CA VAL A 338 4.92 -17.17 -24.40
C VAL A 338 4.18 -17.51 -25.69
N ASN A 339 3.01 -16.92 -25.90
CA ASN A 339 2.17 -17.09 -27.09
C ASN A 339 2.35 -15.93 -28.08
N GLY A 340 3.60 -15.58 -28.32
CA GLY A 340 4.03 -14.49 -29.20
C GLY A 340 5.51 -14.62 -29.51
N ASP A 341 6.06 -13.58 -30.12
CA ASP A 341 7.49 -13.49 -30.39
C ASP A 341 8.26 -13.14 -29.12
N LEU A 342 9.50 -13.61 -29.03
CA LEU A 342 10.42 -13.30 -27.92
C LEU A 342 11.67 -12.65 -28.50
N ARG A 343 12.03 -11.46 -28.01
CA ARG A 343 13.25 -10.75 -28.38
C ARG A 343 14.08 -10.46 -27.13
N ALA A 344 15.35 -10.87 -27.12
CA ALA A 344 16.32 -10.48 -26.10
C ALA A 344 17.77 -10.72 -26.53
N ARG A 345 18.77 -10.19 -25.81
CA ARG A 345 20.16 -10.54 -26.09
C ARG A 345 20.47 -12.00 -25.74
N THR A 346 20.06 -12.41 -24.54
CA THR A 346 20.26 -13.77 -24.03
C THR A 346 18.93 -14.40 -23.67
N VAL A 347 18.69 -15.62 -24.16
CA VAL A 347 17.45 -16.36 -23.95
C VAL A 347 17.75 -17.76 -23.42
N ASP A 348 17.30 -18.04 -22.20
CA ASP A 348 17.41 -19.34 -21.54
C ASP A 348 16.02 -19.95 -21.32
N LEU A 349 15.67 -20.96 -22.12
CA LEU A 349 14.45 -21.75 -21.93
C LEU A 349 14.73 -22.96 -21.04
N LEU A 350 14.25 -22.92 -19.80
CA LEU A 350 14.43 -23.98 -18.82
C LEU A 350 13.30 -25.02 -18.91
N LYS A 351 13.14 -25.85 -17.89
CA LYS A 351 12.18 -26.96 -17.91
C LYS A 351 10.73 -26.46 -17.99
N ASN A 352 9.90 -27.17 -18.76
CA ASN A 352 8.48 -26.87 -18.95
C ASN A 352 8.23 -25.40 -19.38
N SER A 353 9.10 -24.91 -20.26
CA SER A 353 8.98 -23.59 -20.87
C SER A 353 8.70 -23.69 -22.37
N GLY A 354 8.16 -22.64 -22.94
CA GLY A 354 8.04 -22.57 -24.38
C GLY A 354 7.66 -21.22 -24.96
N VAL A 355 7.92 -21.07 -26.26
CA VAL A 355 7.64 -19.87 -27.06
C VAL A 355 6.99 -20.31 -28.36
N VAL A 356 5.76 -19.89 -28.62
CA VAL A 356 5.03 -20.29 -29.84
C VAL A 356 5.53 -19.53 -31.07
N GLY A 357 5.83 -18.23 -30.92
CA GLY A 357 6.33 -17.37 -31.99
C GLY A 357 7.82 -17.58 -32.28
N THR A 358 8.41 -16.60 -32.96
CA THR A 358 9.83 -16.61 -33.29
C THR A 358 10.66 -16.05 -32.12
N ILE A 359 11.77 -16.72 -31.82
CA ILE A 359 12.77 -16.26 -30.85
C ILE A 359 13.86 -15.51 -31.62
N TYR A 360 14.01 -14.22 -31.32
CA TYR A 360 15.09 -13.39 -31.82
C TYR A 360 16.12 -13.16 -30.72
N TYR A 361 17.37 -13.55 -30.96
CA TYR A 361 18.45 -13.40 -29.98
C TYR A 361 19.74 -12.81 -30.57
N ALA A 362 20.53 -12.10 -29.78
CA ALA A 362 21.79 -11.49 -30.26
C ALA A 362 23.05 -12.25 -29.79
N ASP A 363 23.10 -12.53 -28.49
CA ASP A 363 24.29 -13.05 -27.81
C ASP A 363 24.22 -14.57 -27.66
N GLU A 364 23.25 -15.08 -26.90
CA GLU A 364 23.16 -16.51 -26.58
C GLU A 364 21.72 -17.03 -26.54
N PHE A 365 21.52 -18.24 -27.05
CA PHE A 365 20.27 -19.00 -26.90
C PHE A 365 20.59 -20.38 -26.32
N LYS A 366 19.95 -20.71 -25.21
CA LYS A 366 19.98 -22.04 -24.59
C LYS A 366 18.56 -22.54 -24.37
N ALA A 367 18.36 -23.82 -24.62
CA ALA A 367 17.08 -24.46 -24.35
C ALA A 367 17.27 -25.84 -23.73
N HIS A 368 16.51 -26.11 -22.68
CA HIS A 368 16.37 -27.42 -22.08
C HIS A 368 15.73 -28.38 -23.10
N LYS A 369 16.07 -29.68 -23.02
CA LYS A 369 15.57 -30.72 -23.93
C LYS A 369 14.04 -30.84 -24.04
N ASP A 370 13.34 -30.37 -23.00
CA ASP A 370 11.88 -30.43 -22.89
C ASP A 370 11.20 -29.09 -23.23
N ALA A 371 11.99 -28.05 -23.53
CA ALA A 371 11.45 -26.75 -23.92
C ALA A 371 10.85 -26.83 -25.34
N LYS A 372 9.73 -26.14 -25.55
CA LYS A 372 8.99 -26.12 -26.81
C LYS A 372 9.09 -24.75 -27.45
N TYR A 373 9.72 -24.64 -28.62
CA TYR A 373 9.86 -23.34 -29.28
C TYR A 373 9.71 -23.44 -30.79
N GLY A 374 9.28 -22.33 -31.40
CA GLY A 374 9.20 -22.14 -32.85
C GLY A 374 10.56 -21.88 -33.49
N ASP A 375 10.59 -20.98 -34.46
CA ASP A 375 11.82 -20.59 -35.14
C ASP A 375 12.75 -19.81 -34.21
N VAL A 376 14.06 -20.00 -34.40
CA VAL A 376 15.10 -19.31 -33.64
C VAL A 376 16.00 -18.56 -34.63
N VAL A 377 16.07 -17.25 -34.48
CA VAL A 377 16.77 -16.34 -35.40
C VAL A 377 17.79 -15.53 -34.61
N ARG A 378 19.05 -15.62 -35.01
CA ARG A 378 20.08 -14.72 -34.49
C ARG A 378 20.01 -13.38 -35.23
N ILE A 379 19.97 -12.28 -34.49
CA ILE A 379 19.94 -10.90 -35.01
C ILE A 379 21.14 -10.11 -34.46
N ASP A 380 21.45 -8.97 -35.07
CA ASP A 380 22.43 -8.05 -34.51
C ASP A 380 21.84 -7.32 -33.29
N SER A 381 22.69 -6.94 -32.33
CA SER A 381 22.21 -6.29 -31.10
C SER A 381 21.51 -4.95 -31.35
N GLU A 382 21.83 -4.27 -32.46
CA GLU A 382 21.21 -3.01 -32.89
C GLU A 382 19.75 -3.21 -33.34
N ASP A 383 19.40 -4.40 -33.82
CA ASP A 383 18.05 -4.73 -34.32
C ASP A 383 17.07 -5.09 -33.18
N LEU A 384 17.54 -5.18 -31.93
CA LEU A 384 16.69 -5.46 -30.77
C LEU A 384 15.83 -4.25 -30.37
N GLU A 385 16.29 -3.04 -30.65
CA GLU A 385 15.62 -1.78 -30.28
C GLU A 385 14.60 -1.33 -31.35
N GLU A 386 14.68 -1.83 -32.58
CA GLU A 386 13.79 -1.42 -33.67
C GLU A 386 12.61 -2.39 -33.89
N LYS A 387 11.44 -2.02 -33.35
CA LYS A 387 10.10 -2.05 -33.97
C LYS A 387 9.03 -2.00 -32.89
N GLU A 388 8.58 -0.79 -32.56
CA GLU A 388 7.23 -0.54 -32.02
C GLU A 388 6.18 -0.67 -33.13
#